data_AF-A0A1R0GFA3-F1
#
_entry.id   AF-A0A1R0GFA3-F1
#
_cell.length_a   1.000
_cell.length_b   1.000
_cell.length_c   1.000
_cell.angle_alpha   90.00
_cell.angle_beta   90.00
_cell.angle_gamma   90.00
#
_symmetry.space_group_name_H-M   'P 1'
#
loop_
_entity.id
_entity.type
_entity.pdbx_description
1 polymer ?
#
loop_
_entity_poly.entity_id
_entity_poly.type
_entity_poly.pdbx_seq_one_letter_code
_entity_poly.pdbx_strand_id
1 'polypeptide(L)'
;MSIYLSLWLALTVVTAYLASQRGRSGPRWFAIGLFVPVIPLIALLLMPRVPKTGVDALVHEDLRPCPACESPIKATAAQCKHCGAEVEPIALKYRSGWVVRLTADTDKAFGELVAQLRALDVPTVLDEPPHAFVGPFEEKAQAQNVLRYLKSDHGLDGLVTWRSVTR
;
A
#
# COMPACT_ATOMS: atom_id res chain seq x y z
N MET A 1 -34.74 6.17 -27.59
CA MET A 1 -34.79 5.60 -26.21
C MET A 1 -33.73 4.51 -26.01
N SER A 2 -33.65 3.49 -26.87
CA SER A 2 -32.71 2.36 -26.72
C SER A 2 -31.22 2.77 -26.65
N ILE A 3 -30.79 3.69 -27.53
CA ILE A 3 -29.39 4.18 -27.58
C ILE A 3 -28.93 4.81 -26.24
N TYR A 4 -29.82 5.55 -25.56
CA TYR A 4 -29.52 6.20 -24.29
C TYR A 4 -29.36 5.17 -23.17
N LEU A 5 -30.21 4.14 -23.17
CA LEU A 5 -30.15 3.06 -22.18
C LEU A 5 -28.85 2.23 -22.35
N SER A 6 -28.45 1.95 -23.58
CA SER A 6 -27.20 1.23 -23.88
C SER A 6 -25.96 2.05 -23.48
N LEU A 7 -25.91 3.34 -23.81
CA LEU A 7 -24.84 4.26 -23.39
C LEU A 7 -24.74 4.38 -21.87
N TRP A 8 -25.89 4.46 -21.19
CA TRP A 8 -25.96 4.57 -19.74
C TRP A 8 -25.44 3.31 -19.05
N LEU A 9 -25.86 2.11 -19.48
CA LEU A 9 -25.34 0.85 -18.97
C LEU A 9 -23.85 0.65 -19.29
N ALA A 10 -23.38 1.07 -20.47
CA ALA A 10 -21.96 1.03 -20.78
C ALA A 10 -21.15 1.91 -19.82
N LEU A 11 -21.64 3.12 -19.50
CA LEU A 11 -20.95 4.02 -18.57
C LEU A 11 -20.85 3.41 -17.16
N THR A 12 -21.92 2.79 -16.66
CA THR A 12 -21.92 2.16 -15.33
C THR A 12 -20.96 0.98 -15.25
N VAL A 13 -20.94 0.11 -16.26
CA VAL A 13 -20.01 -1.01 -16.35
C VAL A 13 -18.57 -0.51 -16.40
N VAL A 14 -18.28 0.52 -17.18
CA VAL A 14 -16.95 1.14 -17.25
C VAL A 14 -16.54 1.73 -15.89
N THR A 15 -17.43 2.43 -15.18
CA THR A 15 -17.12 2.97 -13.84
C THR A 15 -16.81 1.87 -12.83
N ALA A 16 -17.57 0.77 -12.85
CA ALA A 16 -17.37 -0.38 -11.97
C ALA A 16 -16.06 -1.12 -12.29
N TYR A 17 -15.73 -1.22 -13.57
CA TYR A 17 -14.47 -1.79 -14.03
C TYR A 17 -13.28 -0.93 -13.59
N LEU A 18 -13.34 0.39 -13.79
CA LEU A 18 -12.31 1.33 -13.32
C LEU A 18 -12.17 1.32 -11.79
N ALA A 19 -13.27 1.21 -11.04
CA ALA A 19 -13.23 1.10 -9.59
C ALA A 19 -12.52 -0.17 -9.12
N SER A 20 -12.82 -1.32 -9.73
CA SER A 20 -12.16 -2.60 -9.48
C SER A 20 -10.67 -2.53 -9.83
N GLN A 21 -10.35 -1.88 -10.94
CA GLN A 21 -8.98 -1.57 -11.35
C GLN A 21 -8.27 -0.56 -10.46
N ARG A 22 -8.93 0.08 -9.49
CA ARG A 22 -8.30 0.97 -8.51
C ARG A 22 -8.35 0.43 -7.09
N GLY A 23 -8.48 -0.89 -6.93
CA GLY A 23 -8.44 -1.56 -5.62
C GLY A 23 -9.66 -1.26 -4.74
N ARG A 24 -10.74 -0.75 -5.33
CA ARG A 24 -11.98 -0.38 -4.63
C ARG A 24 -13.10 -1.38 -4.97
N SER A 25 -14.10 -1.52 -4.10
CA SER A 25 -15.15 -2.54 -4.24
C SER A 25 -16.06 -2.30 -5.46
N GLY A 26 -15.75 -2.94 -6.58
CA GLY A 26 -16.50 -2.86 -7.85
C GLY A 26 -18.03 -2.94 -7.70
N PRO A 27 -18.59 -3.88 -6.92
CA PRO A 27 -20.04 -4.01 -6.75
C PRO A 27 -20.71 -2.78 -6.12
N ARG A 28 -20.02 -2.12 -5.17
CA ARG A 28 -20.53 -0.90 -4.52
C ARG A 28 -20.56 0.27 -5.50
N TRP A 29 -19.54 0.39 -6.33
CA TRP A 29 -19.45 1.45 -7.34
C TRP A 29 -20.40 1.23 -8.52
N PHE A 30 -20.66 -0.02 -8.90
CA PHE A 30 -21.70 -0.37 -9.86
C PHE A 30 -23.10 0.04 -9.39
N ALA A 31 -23.44 -0.28 -8.12
CA ALA A 31 -24.72 0.09 -7.54
C ALA A 31 -24.93 1.61 -7.52
N ILE A 32 -23.89 2.40 -7.21
CA ILE A 32 -23.95 3.87 -7.24
C ILE A 32 -24.08 4.38 -8.69
N GLY A 33 -23.32 3.81 -9.62
CA GLY A 33 -23.39 4.16 -11.04
C GLY A 33 -24.77 3.91 -11.66
N LEU A 34 -25.47 2.86 -11.22
CA LEU A 34 -26.82 2.53 -11.65
C LEU A 34 -27.88 3.58 -11.28
N PHE A 35 -27.60 4.50 -10.36
CA PHE A 35 -28.52 5.62 -10.10
C PHE A 35 -28.01 6.90 -10.74
N VAL A 36 -26.69 7.14 -10.64
CA VAL A 36 -26.07 8.33 -11.19
C VAL A 36 -24.69 7.95 -11.73
N PRO A 37 -24.49 7.76 -13.05
CA PRO A 37 -23.24 7.19 -13.59
C PRO A 37 -22.11 8.22 -13.70
N VAL A 38 -22.44 9.51 -13.76
CA VAL A 38 -21.46 10.61 -13.94
C VAL A 38 -20.72 10.94 -12.64
N ILE A 39 -21.43 11.04 -11.51
CA ILE A 39 -20.86 11.34 -10.20
C ILE A 39 -19.75 10.36 -9.77
N PRO A 40 -19.94 9.03 -9.80
CA PRO A 40 -18.90 8.07 -9.41
C PRO A 40 -17.71 8.10 -10.36
N LEU A 41 -17.92 8.38 -11.66
CA LEU A 41 -16.81 8.55 -12.60
C LEU A 41 -15.93 9.74 -12.22
N ILE A 42 -16.53 10.88 -11.92
CA ILE A 42 -15.81 12.09 -11.48
C ILE A 42 -15.09 11.84 -10.15
N ALA A 43 -15.78 11.21 -9.19
CA ALA A 43 -15.19 10.85 -7.90
C ALA A 43 -14.00 9.90 -8.06
N LEU A 44 -14.06 8.93 -8.98
CA LEU A 44 -12.91 8.10 -9.32
C LEU A 44 -11.80 8.94 -9.94
N LEU A 45 -12.09 9.88 -10.83
CA LEU A 45 -11.06 10.69 -11.50
C LEU A 45 -10.28 11.59 -10.52
N LEU A 46 -10.99 12.18 -9.55
CA LEU A 46 -10.40 13.04 -8.51
C LEU A 46 -9.66 12.27 -7.42
N MET A 47 -10.06 11.02 -7.15
CA MET A 47 -9.45 10.24 -6.08
C MET A 47 -8.17 9.55 -6.52
N PRO A 48 -7.12 9.56 -5.67
CA PRO A 48 -5.90 8.81 -5.92
C PRO A 48 -6.19 7.31 -5.99
N ARG A 49 -5.38 6.58 -6.77
CA ARG A 49 -5.49 5.12 -6.86
C ARG A 49 -5.20 4.53 -5.48
N VAL A 50 -6.05 3.60 -5.02
CA VAL A 50 -5.70 2.81 -3.84
C VAL A 50 -4.59 1.84 -4.28
N PRO A 51 -3.41 1.85 -3.63
CA PRO A 51 -2.35 0.92 -3.95
C PRO A 51 -2.88 -0.51 -3.83
N LYS A 52 -2.83 -1.26 -4.93
CA LYS A 52 -3.36 -2.64 -5.00
C LYS A 52 -2.48 -3.63 -4.27
N THR A 53 -1.20 -3.33 -4.22
CA THR A 53 -0.19 -4.03 -3.46
C THR A 53 0.06 -3.16 -2.23
N GLY A 54 -0.12 -3.68 -1.02
CA GLY A 54 0.29 -2.93 0.17
C GLY A 54 1.80 -2.69 0.23
N VAL A 55 2.57 -3.24 -0.72
CA VAL A 55 3.98 -2.94 -0.98
C VAL A 55 4.18 -1.50 -1.48
N ASP A 56 3.24 -0.92 -2.23
CA ASP A 56 3.33 0.49 -2.65
C ASP A 56 3.14 1.45 -1.46
N ALA A 57 2.43 1.03 -0.40
CA ALA A 57 2.34 1.79 0.85
C ALA A 57 3.65 1.74 1.68
N LEU A 58 4.53 0.77 1.41
CA LEU A 58 5.90 0.73 1.95
C LEU A 58 6.83 1.70 1.21
N VAL A 59 6.40 2.19 0.04
CA VAL A 59 7.09 3.20 -0.80
C VAL A 59 6.45 4.58 -0.63
N HIS A 60 5.76 4.83 0.49
CA HIS A 60 5.83 6.19 1.01
C HIS A 60 7.22 6.35 1.61
N GLU A 61 8.18 6.65 0.71
CA GLU A 61 9.38 7.41 1.08
C GLU A 61 8.95 8.39 2.16
N ASP A 62 9.65 8.39 3.28
CA ASP A 62 9.26 9.13 4.47
C ASP A 62 9.28 10.63 4.20
N LEU A 63 8.29 11.15 3.49
CA LEU A 63 8.29 12.48 2.95
C LEU A 63 7.81 13.43 4.06
N ARG A 64 8.67 14.36 4.44
CA ARG A 64 8.34 15.49 5.30
C ARG A 64 8.31 16.77 4.47
N PRO A 65 7.48 17.76 4.83
CA PRO A 65 7.59 19.08 4.22
C PRO A 65 8.93 19.70 4.62
N CYS A 66 9.61 20.32 3.64
CA CYS A 66 10.81 21.11 3.89
C CYS A 66 10.45 22.37 4.70
N PRO A 67 11.18 22.70 5.79
CA PRO A 67 10.89 23.89 6.59
C PRO A 67 11.13 25.22 5.85
N ALA A 68 11.87 25.20 4.75
CA ALA A 68 12.20 26.40 3.97
C ALA A 68 11.26 26.65 2.77
N CYS A 69 10.76 25.59 2.13
CA CYS A 69 10.00 25.72 0.87
C CYS A 69 8.74 24.85 0.80
N GLU A 70 8.38 24.16 1.90
CA GLU A 70 7.19 23.31 2.05
C GLU A 70 7.06 22.15 1.04
N SER A 71 8.04 21.97 0.16
CA SER A 71 8.06 20.88 -0.81
C SER A 71 8.36 19.55 -0.10
N PRO A 72 7.78 18.42 -0.58
CA PRO A 72 7.97 17.13 0.04
C PRO A 72 9.41 16.62 -0.18
N ILE A 73 10.13 16.35 0.92
CA ILE A 73 11.51 15.84 0.91
C ILE A 73 11.62 14.60 1.79
N LYS A 74 12.59 13.71 1.51
CA LYS A 74 12.82 12.55 2.39
C LYS A 74 13.19 13.01 3.80
N ALA A 75 12.67 12.35 4.83
CA ALA A 75 12.92 12.73 6.22
C ALA A 75 14.39 12.55 6.61
N THR A 76 15.07 11.62 5.94
CA THR A 76 16.52 11.38 6.06
C THR A 76 17.37 12.29 5.17
N ALA A 77 16.78 13.18 4.36
CA ALA A 77 17.54 14.08 3.51
C ALA A 77 18.22 15.17 4.33
N ALA A 78 19.55 15.26 4.24
CA ALA A 78 20.34 16.36 4.79
C ALA A 78 20.20 17.66 3.97
N GLN A 79 19.74 17.57 2.73
CA GLN A 79 19.56 18.72 1.85
C GLN A 79 18.29 18.59 1.02
N CYS A 80 17.55 19.68 0.90
CA CYS A 80 16.36 19.76 0.07
C CYS A 80 16.73 19.80 -1.42
N LYS A 81 16.20 18.85 -2.21
CA LYS A 81 16.42 18.82 -3.67
C LYS A 81 15.70 19.93 -4.44
N HIS A 82 14.73 20.59 -3.82
CA HIS A 82 13.91 21.62 -4.46
C HIS A 82 14.49 23.02 -4.26
N CYS A 83 14.83 23.38 -3.03
CA CYS A 83 15.33 24.71 -2.70
C CYS A 83 16.83 24.75 -2.36
N GLY A 84 17.50 23.61 -2.22
CA GLY A 84 18.92 23.53 -1.87
C GLY A 84 19.24 23.83 -0.40
N ALA A 85 18.23 24.14 0.42
CA ALA A 85 18.42 24.40 1.86
C ALA A 85 18.96 23.14 2.56
N GLU A 86 19.89 23.35 3.49
CA GLU A 86 20.34 22.34 4.44
C GLU A 86 19.22 22.08 5.45
N VAL A 87 18.95 20.81 5.68
CA VAL A 87 17.79 20.35 6.45
C VAL A 87 18.25 19.26 7.40
N GLU A 88 17.89 19.37 8.68
CA GLU A 88 18.29 18.37 9.67
C GLU A 88 17.70 16.99 9.31
N PRO A 89 18.53 15.95 9.12
CA PRO A 89 18.04 14.62 8.81
C PRO A 89 17.40 14.01 10.06
N ILE A 90 16.12 13.67 9.96
CA ILE A 90 15.39 13.00 11.03
C ILE A 90 15.67 11.50 10.89
N ALA A 91 16.41 10.94 11.83
CA ALA A 91 16.63 9.50 11.91
C ALA A 91 15.31 8.81 12.25
N LEU A 92 14.73 8.10 11.29
CA LEU A 92 13.50 7.32 11.45
C LEU A 92 13.80 6.01 12.21
N LYS A 93 14.31 6.11 13.43
CA LYS A 93 14.67 4.96 14.25
C LYS A 93 13.46 4.27 14.89
N TYR A 94 12.30 4.93 14.94
CA TYR A 94 11.14 4.44 15.68
C TYR A 94 9.85 4.63 14.88
N ARG A 95 9.49 3.65 14.06
CA ARG A 95 8.16 3.57 13.46
C ARG A 95 7.39 2.45 14.16
N SER A 96 6.38 2.82 14.94
CA SER A 96 5.37 1.88 15.42
C SER A 96 4.27 1.74 14.38
N GLY A 97 3.94 0.52 14.01
CA GLY A 97 2.85 0.25 13.08
C GLY A 97 2.41 -1.20 13.08
N TRP A 98 1.43 -1.50 12.25
CA TRP A 98 1.00 -2.86 11.97
C TRP A 98 2.05 -3.56 11.11
N VAL A 99 2.45 -4.76 11.50
CA VAL A 99 3.39 -5.60 10.75
C VAL A 99 2.75 -6.95 10.46
N VAL A 100 3.09 -7.52 9.31
CA VAL A 100 2.80 -8.92 9.02
C VAL A 100 3.99 -9.73 9.50
N ARG A 101 3.76 -10.59 10.50
CA ARG A 101 4.73 -11.55 11.02
C ARG A 101 4.54 -12.87 10.29
N LEU A 102 5.60 -13.32 9.62
CA LEU A 102 5.71 -14.63 9.01
C LEU A 102 6.61 -15.48 9.91
N THR A 103 6.17 -16.71 10.21
CA THR A 103 6.91 -17.69 11.03
C THR A 103 7.30 -18.86 10.16
N ALA A 104 8.58 -19.21 10.13
CA ALA A 104 9.05 -20.43 9.48
C ALA A 104 9.31 -21.51 10.52
N ASP A 105 8.90 -22.75 10.25
CA ASP A 105 9.06 -23.87 11.18
C ASP A 105 10.49 -24.43 11.22
N THR A 106 11.29 -24.15 10.18
CA THR A 106 12.68 -24.62 10.06
C THR A 106 13.59 -23.54 9.49
N ASP A 107 14.89 -23.62 9.79
CA ASP A 107 15.90 -22.68 9.26
C ASP A 107 15.98 -22.70 7.72
N LYS A 108 15.75 -23.87 7.10
CA LYS A 108 15.68 -23.99 5.64
C LYS A 108 14.46 -23.26 5.06
N ALA A 109 13.29 -23.48 5.65
CA ALA A 109 12.07 -22.77 5.26
C ALA A 109 12.18 -21.26 5.49
N PHE A 110 12.90 -20.84 6.54
CA PHE A 110 13.21 -19.43 6.77
C PHE A 110 14.08 -18.86 5.65
N GLY A 111 15.13 -19.58 5.24
CA GLY A 111 15.99 -19.17 4.12
C GLY A 111 15.23 -19.00 2.80
N GLU A 112 14.34 -19.93 2.47
CA GLU A 112 13.47 -19.85 1.29
C GLU A 112 12.49 -18.69 1.36
N LEU A 113 11.87 -18.49 2.52
CA LEU A 113 10.94 -17.39 2.79
C LEU A 113 11.62 -16.03 2.62
N VAL A 114 12.84 -15.87 3.14
CA VAL A 114 13.63 -14.64 2.97
C VAL A 114 14.03 -14.43 1.51
N ALA A 115 14.41 -15.50 0.79
CA ALA A 115 14.74 -15.41 -0.62
C ALA A 115 13.54 -14.97 -1.48
N GLN A 116 12.35 -15.50 -1.20
CA GLN A 116 11.11 -15.10 -1.85
C GLN A 116 10.76 -13.64 -1.55
N LEU A 117 10.85 -13.22 -0.29
CA LEU A 117 10.55 -11.84 0.10
C LEU A 117 11.53 -10.82 -0.51
N ARG A 118 12.82 -11.18 -0.65
CA ARG A 118 13.81 -10.35 -1.36
C ARG A 118 13.52 -10.24 -2.86
N ALA A 119 13.07 -11.32 -3.50
CA ALA A 119 12.70 -11.31 -4.91
C ALA A 119 11.48 -10.41 -5.20
N LEU A 120 10.63 -10.17 -4.19
CA LEU A 120 9.43 -9.35 -4.27
C LEU A 120 9.68 -7.85 -3.97
N ASP A 121 10.95 -7.45 -3.74
CA ASP A 121 11.36 -6.08 -3.40
C ASP A 121 10.60 -5.49 -2.19
N VAL A 122 10.18 -6.35 -1.26
CA VAL A 122 9.46 -5.95 -0.06
C VAL A 122 10.49 -5.51 0.99
N PRO A 123 10.40 -4.29 1.58
CA PRO A 123 11.25 -3.89 2.67
C PRO A 123 10.94 -4.78 3.88
N THR A 124 11.83 -5.75 4.08
CA THR A 124 11.73 -6.74 5.14
C THR A 124 12.65 -6.33 6.26
N VAL A 125 12.09 -6.20 7.46
CA VAL A 125 12.90 -6.03 8.67
C VAL A 125 13.14 -7.43 9.21
N LEU A 126 14.33 -7.95 8.89
CA LEU A 126 14.84 -9.24 9.36
C LEU A 126 15.47 -9.00 10.73
N ASP A 127 14.67 -9.05 11.79
CA ASP A 127 15.21 -8.88 13.15
C ASP A 127 15.96 -10.14 13.59
N GLU A 128 15.32 -11.31 13.57
CA GLU A 128 15.89 -12.57 14.08
C GLU A 128 15.11 -13.79 13.54
N PRO A 129 15.80 -14.88 13.09
CA PRO A 129 15.13 -16.14 12.79
C PRO A 129 14.42 -16.67 14.05
N PRO A 130 13.21 -17.27 13.95
CA PRO A 130 12.51 -17.70 12.73
C PRO A 130 11.45 -16.70 12.21
N HIS A 131 11.54 -15.42 12.57
CA HIS A 131 10.48 -14.43 12.31
C HIS A 131 10.89 -13.43 11.23
N ALA A 132 10.11 -13.34 10.16
CA ALA A 132 10.23 -12.28 9.17
C ALA A 132 9.09 -11.28 9.33
N PHE A 133 9.41 -9.99 9.30
CA PHE A 133 8.42 -8.92 9.43
C PHE A 133 8.34 -8.09 8.14
N VAL A 134 7.11 -7.88 7.68
CA VAL A 134 6.78 -6.98 6.57
C VAL A 134 5.99 -5.79 7.12
N GLY A 135 6.50 -4.58 6.91
CA GLY A 135 5.96 -3.35 7.51
C GLY A 135 7.06 -2.41 8.02
N PRO A 136 6.74 -1.42 8.86
CA PRO A 136 5.44 -1.15 9.50
C PRO A 136 4.43 -0.39 8.62
N PHE A 137 3.15 -0.76 8.72
CA PHE A 137 1.99 -0.10 8.10
C PHE A 137 1.28 0.81 9.11
N GLU A 138 0.76 1.95 8.66
CA GLU A 138 -0.03 2.84 9.52
C GLU A 138 -1.38 2.22 9.89
N GLU A 139 -2.07 1.59 8.93
CA GLU A 139 -3.39 1.01 9.13
C GLU A 139 -3.39 -0.53 9.18
N LYS A 140 -4.21 -1.10 10.08
CA LYS A 140 -4.41 -2.56 10.20
C LYS A 140 -4.91 -3.18 8.90
N ALA A 141 -5.78 -2.47 8.19
CA ALA A 141 -6.39 -2.95 6.94
C ALA A 141 -5.33 -3.13 5.83
N GLN A 142 -4.31 -2.27 5.79
CA GLN A 142 -3.20 -2.38 4.85
C GLN A 142 -2.38 -3.64 5.14
N ALA A 143 -2.00 -3.86 6.40
CA ALA A 143 -1.30 -5.08 6.81
C ALA A 143 -2.11 -6.36 6.51
N GLN A 144 -3.43 -6.34 6.73
CA GLN A 144 -4.31 -7.46 6.39
C GLN A 144 -4.40 -7.73 4.88
N ASN A 145 -4.42 -6.69 4.06
CA ASN A 145 -4.41 -6.84 2.60
C ASN A 145 -3.08 -7.44 2.12
N VAL A 146 -1.95 -7.03 2.70
CA VAL A 146 -0.63 -7.62 2.42
C VAL A 146 -0.58 -9.09 2.80
N LEU A 147 -1.05 -9.45 4.00
CA LEU A 147 -1.14 -10.86 4.41
C LEU A 147 -2.01 -11.67 3.44
N ARG A 148 -3.15 -11.12 2.99
CA ARG A 148 -4.02 -11.81 2.03
C ARG A 148 -3.32 -12.04 0.69
N TYR A 149 -2.57 -11.05 0.21
CA TYR A 149 -1.79 -11.15 -1.02
C TYR A 149 -0.69 -12.23 -0.90
N LEU A 150 0.09 -12.20 0.18
CA LEU A 150 1.13 -13.19 0.45
C LEU A 150 0.58 -14.62 0.55
N LYS A 151 -0.60 -14.77 1.17
CA LYS A 151 -1.30 -16.06 1.27
C LYS A 151 -1.78 -16.55 -0.10
N SER A 152 -2.38 -15.68 -0.92
CA SER A 152 -2.95 -16.09 -2.20
C SER A 152 -1.92 -16.37 -3.28
N ASP A 153 -0.85 -15.58 -3.34
CA ASP A 153 0.11 -15.60 -4.45
C ASP A 153 1.34 -16.47 -4.14
N HIS A 154 1.71 -16.58 -2.86
CA HIS A 154 2.92 -17.27 -2.42
C HIS A 154 2.68 -18.38 -1.40
N GLY A 155 1.42 -18.60 -0.97
CA GLY A 155 1.09 -19.60 0.05
C GLY A 155 1.70 -19.31 1.43
N LEU A 156 2.15 -18.08 1.66
CA LEU A 156 2.80 -17.66 2.90
C LEU A 156 1.74 -17.30 3.94
N ASP A 157 1.70 -18.06 5.02
CA ASP A 157 0.82 -17.81 6.16
C ASP A 157 1.54 -17.01 7.27
N GLY A 158 0.77 -16.18 7.97
CA GLY A 158 1.30 -15.27 8.98
C GLY A 158 0.21 -14.59 9.79
N LEU A 159 0.64 -13.68 10.68
CA LEU A 159 -0.22 -12.97 11.61
C LEU A 159 0.02 -11.46 11.52
N VAL A 160 -1.06 -10.69 11.53
CA VAL A 160 -0.99 -9.22 11.61
C VAL A 160 -0.90 -8.82 13.08
N THR A 161 0.18 -8.13 13.46
CA THR A 161 0.43 -7.71 14.84
C THR A 161 0.86 -6.25 14.86
N TRP A 162 0.62 -5.54 15.96
CA TRP A 162 1.19 -4.21 16.17
C TRP A 162 2.57 -4.34 16.78
N ARG A 163 3.58 -3.71 16.17
CA ARG A 163 4.95 -3.75 16.69
C ARG A 163 5.63 -2.39 16.49
N SER A 164 6.35 -1.95 17.52
CA SER A 164 7.37 -0.91 17.39
C SER A 164 8.59 -1.55 16.74
N VAL A 165 8.83 -1.24 15.47
CA VAL A 165 10.00 -1.75 14.74
C VAL A 165 11.12 -0.71 14.86
N THR A 166 12.25 -1.14 15.40
CA THR A 166 13.51 -0.40 15.34
C THR A 166 14.24 -0.86 14.10
N ARG A 167 14.35 -0.01 13.08
CA ARG A 167 15.11 -0.30 11.86
C ARG A 167 16.58 0.04 12.04
#